data_AF-A0A3M2H010-F1
#
_entry.id   AF-A0A3M2H010-F1
#
_cell.length_a   1.000
_cell.length_b   1.000
_cell.length_c   1.000
_cell.angle_alpha   90.00
_cell.angle_beta   90.00
_cell.angle_gamma   90.00
#
_symmetry.space_group_name_H-M   'P 1'
#
loop_
_entity.id
_entity.type
_entity.pdbx_description
1 polymer ?
#
loop_
_entity_poly.entity_id
_entity_poly.type
_entity_poly.pdbx_seq_one_letter_code
_entity_poly.pdbx_strand_id
1 'polypeptide(L)'
;MAGCSGATDSGASTGETPSPTANLTVEITSPPDGAGFDQDAPITFEGGAMPGSSIPLPEENLTWTSDRDGTIGVGSVFRRSGLSPGTHTITLTATASDGQQKQVRRQITIRPAPTGVTVVITFPPAGTRIKSYDLIR
;
A
#
# COMPACT_ATOMS: atom_id res chain seq x y z
N MET A 1 34.13 35.44 -53.46
CA MET A 1 33.82 34.83 -52.14
C MET A 1 32.70 33.82 -52.37
N ALA A 2 33.06 32.54 -52.50
CA ALA A 2 32.10 31.45 -52.64
C ALA A 2 32.11 30.64 -51.34
N GLY A 3 30.91 30.28 -50.87
CA GLY A 3 30.68 29.72 -49.55
C GLY A 3 31.20 28.30 -49.35
N CYS A 4 31.42 27.95 -48.08
CA CYS A 4 31.74 26.61 -47.63
C CYS A 4 30.55 26.06 -46.84
N SER A 5 29.84 25.10 -47.44
CA SER A 5 29.12 24.06 -46.72
C SER A 5 30.11 22.95 -46.37
N GLY A 6 30.07 22.46 -45.13
CA GLY A 6 30.88 21.32 -44.72
C GLY A 6 30.74 21.08 -43.22
N ALA A 7 29.75 20.28 -42.86
CA ALA A 7 29.64 19.70 -41.53
C ALA A 7 30.77 18.66 -41.35
N THR A 8 31.48 18.74 -40.24
CA THR A 8 32.24 17.61 -39.69
C THR A 8 31.67 17.30 -38.32
N ASP A 9 30.82 16.28 -38.31
CA ASP A 9 30.39 15.55 -37.13
C ASP A 9 31.62 14.85 -36.53
N SER A 10 31.97 15.21 -35.29
CA SER A 10 33.00 14.52 -34.52
C SER A 10 32.36 13.35 -33.80
N GLY A 11 32.36 12.20 -34.46
CA GLY A 11 31.97 10.93 -33.86
C GLY A 11 32.94 10.47 -32.78
N ALA A 12 32.40 10.15 -31.60
CA ALA A 12 32.68 8.94 -30.81
C ALA A 12 31.86 9.00 -29.51
N SER A 13 30.53 8.97 -29.61
CA SER A 13 29.71 8.54 -28.47
C SER A 13 29.49 7.05 -28.65
N THR A 14 30.19 6.26 -27.83
CA THR A 14 30.05 4.80 -27.77
C THR A 14 28.58 4.46 -27.71
N GLY A 15 28.08 3.86 -28.79
CA GLY A 15 26.71 3.36 -28.86
C GLY A 15 26.53 2.22 -27.87
N GLU A 16 26.06 2.53 -26.68
CA GLU A 16 25.29 1.58 -25.90
C GLU A 16 23.88 1.60 -26.48
N THR A 17 23.60 0.67 -27.39
CA THR A 17 22.23 0.34 -27.79
C THR A 17 21.43 0.12 -26.50
N PRO A 18 20.25 0.76 -26.30
CA PRO A 18 19.43 0.42 -25.15
C PRO A 18 19.10 -1.07 -25.23
N SER A 19 19.55 -1.81 -24.22
CA SER A 19 19.25 -3.22 -23.97
C SER A 19 17.76 -3.47 -24.20
N PRO A 20 17.35 -4.57 -24.87
CA PRO A 20 15.97 -4.75 -25.29
C PRO A 20 15.03 -4.56 -24.10
N THR A 21 14.05 -3.68 -24.27
CA THR A 21 13.06 -3.31 -23.27
C THR A 21 12.34 -4.57 -22.78
N ALA A 22 12.87 -5.19 -21.71
CA ALA A 22 12.17 -6.24 -21.00
C ALA A 22 10.81 -5.67 -20.60
N ASN A 23 9.73 -6.36 -20.92
CA ASN A 23 8.40 -5.91 -20.55
C ASN A 23 8.16 -6.31 -19.10
N LEU A 24 8.35 -5.38 -18.16
CA LEU A 24 7.90 -5.58 -16.78
C LEU A 24 6.37 -5.60 -16.74
N THR A 25 5.78 -6.64 -16.16
CA THR A 25 4.35 -6.74 -15.88
C THR A 25 4.17 -6.71 -14.36
N VAL A 26 3.21 -5.93 -13.87
CA VAL A 26 2.92 -5.78 -12.44
C VAL A 26 1.43 -6.02 -12.23
N GLU A 27 1.06 -6.69 -11.15
CA GLU A 27 -0.32 -7.00 -10.84
C GLU A 27 -0.60 -6.93 -9.33
N ILE A 28 -1.80 -6.47 -8.98
CA ILE A 28 -2.36 -6.58 -7.64
C ILE A 28 -3.54 -7.55 -7.71
N THR A 29 -3.42 -8.66 -6.99
CA THR A 29 -4.42 -9.73 -6.91
C THR A 29 -5.35 -9.52 -5.71
N SER A 30 -4.82 -8.98 -4.60
CA SER A 30 -5.61 -8.58 -3.44
C SER A 30 -5.06 -7.30 -2.81
N PRO A 31 -5.90 -6.37 -2.34
CA PRO A 31 -7.37 -6.38 -2.42
C PRO A 31 -7.90 -6.10 -3.84
N PRO A 32 -9.13 -6.54 -4.18
CA PRO A 32 -9.78 -6.15 -5.42
C PRO A 32 -10.10 -4.65 -5.42
N ASP A 33 -10.22 -4.08 -6.63
CA ASP A 33 -10.55 -2.67 -6.77
C ASP A 33 -11.94 -2.37 -6.20
N GLY A 34 -12.06 -1.29 -5.43
CA GLY A 34 -13.28 -0.88 -4.74
C GLY A 34 -13.60 -1.65 -3.45
N ALA A 35 -12.70 -2.51 -2.95
CA ALA A 35 -12.93 -3.27 -1.72
C ALA A 35 -13.15 -2.35 -0.51
N GLY A 36 -14.04 -2.76 0.40
CA GLY A 36 -14.37 -2.02 1.62
C GLY A 36 -14.06 -2.81 2.88
N PHE A 37 -13.27 -2.24 3.79
CA PHE A 37 -12.87 -2.85 5.06
C PHE A 37 -13.25 -1.95 6.23
N ASP A 38 -13.37 -2.54 7.41
CA ASP A 38 -13.54 -1.77 8.65
C ASP A 38 -12.17 -1.39 9.20
N GLN A 39 -12.11 -0.26 9.90
CA GLN A 39 -10.90 0.18 10.59
C GLN A 39 -10.36 -0.94 11.49
N ASP A 40 -9.03 -1.06 11.54
CA ASP A 40 -8.30 -2.10 12.28
C ASP A 40 -8.48 -3.55 11.80
N ALA A 41 -9.34 -3.80 10.81
CA ALA A 41 -9.43 -5.11 10.18
C ALA A 41 -8.11 -5.44 9.47
N PRO A 42 -7.58 -6.67 9.61
CA PRO A 42 -6.41 -7.10 8.87
C PRO A 42 -6.74 -7.27 7.39
N ILE A 43 -6.05 -6.54 6.53
CA ILE A 43 -6.16 -6.62 5.07
C ILE A 43 -4.96 -7.40 4.55
N THR A 44 -5.21 -8.37 3.68
CA THR A 44 -4.15 -9.11 2.97
C THR A 44 -3.89 -8.43 1.63
N PHE A 45 -2.65 -7.98 1.46
CA PHE A 45 -2.13 -7.43 0.22
C PHE A 45 -1.34 -8.51 -0.49
N GLU A 46 -1.69 -8.75 -1.75
CA GLU A 46 -1.07 -9.76 -2.60
C GLU A 46 -0.91 -9.20 -4.00
N GLY A 47 0.29 -9.31 -4.53
CA GLY A 47 0.65 -8.84 -5.85
C GLY A 47 2.07 -9.24 -6.20
N GLY A 48 2.47 -8.93 -7.42
CA GLY A 48 3.78 -9.33 -7.90
C GLY A 48 4.18 -8.59 -9.15
N ALA A 49 5.42 -8.82 -9.55
CA ALA A 49 5.93 -8.34 -10.81
C ALA A 49 6.73 -9.42 -11.50
N MET A 50 6.52 -9.53 -12.81
CA MET A 50 7.20 -10.45 -13.68
C MET A 50 7.92 -9.65 -14.77
N PRO A 51 9.25 -9.71 -14.88
CA PRO A 51 9.95 -9.20 -16.03
C PRO A 51 9.63 -10.10 -17.23
N GLY A 52 9.81 -9.58 -18.45
CA GLY A 52 9.61 -10.35 -19.69
C GLY A 52 10.41 -11.65 -19.75
N SER A 53 11.45 -11.75 -18.91
CA SER A 53 12.31 -12.91 -18.67
C SER A 53 11.80 -13.85 -17.56
N SER A 54 10.50 -14.07 -17.43
CA SER A 54 9.84 -15.20 -16.73
C SER A 54 10.08 -15.47 -15.23
N ILE A 55 11.12 -14.93 -14.58
CA ILE A 55 11.36 -15.11 -13.14
C ILE A 55 10.78 -13.90 -12.38
N PRO A 56 9.89 -14.08 -11.39
CA PRO A 56 9.34 -12.99 -10.60
C PRO A 56 10.42 -12.14 -9.91
N LEU A 57 10.12 -10.85 -9.72
CA LEU A 57 10.98 -9.96 -8.93
C LEU A 57 11.04 -10.44 -7.47
N PRO A 58 12.19 -10.25 -6.79
CA PRO A 58 12.31 -10.55 -5.38
C PRO A 58 11.44 -9.59 -4.54
N GLU A 59 11.10 -10.00 -3.33
CA GLU A 59 10.10 -9.34 -2.48
C GLU A 59 10.51 -7.91 -2.10
N GLU A 60 11.80 -7.68 -1.86
CA GLU A 60 12.35 -6.36 -1.53
C GLU A 60 12.17 -5.32 -2.63
N ASN A 61 11.94 -5.76 -3.87
CA ASN A 61 11.73 -4.89 -5.02
C ASN A 61 10.27 -4.50 -5.21
N LEU A 62 9.37 -4.98 -4.34
CA LEU A 62 7.94 -4.72 -4.37
C LEU A 62 7.56 -3.83 -3.18
N THR A 63 7.33 -2.55 -3.44
CA THR A 63 6.92 -1.59 -2.41
C THR A 63 5.45 -1.24 -2.53
N TRP A 64 4.74 -1.26 -1.40
CA TRP A 64 3.33 -0.89 -1.32
C TRP A 64 3.14 0.43 -0.59
N THR A 65 2.41 1.36 -1.21
CA THR A 65 2.09 2.66 -0.63
C THR A 65 0.60 2.93 -0.65
N SER A 66 0.13 3.69 0.34
CA SER A 66 -1.16 4.37 0.35
C SER A 66 -0.92 5.88 0.23
N ASP A 67 -1.76 6.57 -0.53
CA ASP A 67 -1.77 8.03 -0.59
C ASP A 67 -2.06 8.72 0.76
N ARG A 68 -2.61 7.99 1.73
CA ARG A 68 -2.99 8.51 3.06
C ARG A 68 -2.02 8.11 4.16
N ASP A 69 -1.54 6.87 4.16
CA ASP A 69 -0.70 6.32 5.24
C ASP A 69 0.78 6.17 4.86
N GLY A 70 1.16 6.50 3.63
CA GLY A 70 2.53 6.32 3.14
C GLY A 70 2.86 4.86 2.86
N THR A 71 4.09 4.42 3.16
CA THR A 71 4.49 3.02 2.92
C THR A 71 3.80 2.08 3.89
N ILE A 72 3.04 1.13 3.35
CA ILE A 72 2.22 0.19 4.14
C ILE A 72 2.81 -1.22 4.18
N GLY A 73 3.74 -1.54 3.28
CA GLY A 73 4.41 -2.84 3.25
C GLY A 73 5.42 -3.00 2.11
N VAL A 74 6.12 -4.12 2.15
CA VAL A 74 7.08 -4.59 1.15
C VAL A 74 6.80 -6.08 0.91
N GLY A 75 7.00 -6.55 -0.31
CA GLY A 75 6.89 -7.96 -0.67
C GLY A 75 5.70 -8.32 -1.52
N SER A 76 5.66 -9.61 -1.88
CA SER A 76 4.61 -10.20 -2.72
C SER A 76 3.30 -10.37 -1.94
N VAL A 77 3.40 -10.75 -0.66
CA VAL A 77 2.27 -10.95 0.24
C VAL A 77 2.58 -10.39 1.63
N PHE A 78 1.68 -9.58 2.18
CA PHE A 78 1.75 -9.16 3.59
C PHE A 78 0.35 -8.81 4.13
N ARG A 79 0.26 -8.68 5.45
CA ARG A 79 -0.96 -8.21 6.13
C ARG A 79 -0.71 -6.86 6.79
N ARG A 80 -1.68 -5.96 6.63
CA ARG A 80 -1.69 -4.66 7.30
C ARG A 80 -3.06 -4.36 7.87
N SER A 81 -3.09 -3.91 9.11
CA SER A 81 -4.26 -3.35 9.79
C SER A 81 -3.99 -1.89 10.15
N GLY A 82 -5.04 -1.20 10.63
CA GLY A 82 -4.91 0.16 11.13
C GLY A 82 -4.61 1.20 10.06
N LEU A 83 -5.10 1.00 8.82
CA LEU A 83 -5.13 2.06 7.82
C LEU A 83 -6.10 3.15 8.30
N SER A 84 -5.75 4.41 8.05
CA SER A 84 -6.59 5.55 8.42
C SER A 84 -8.00 5.45 7.79
N PRO A 85 -9.08 5.93 8.41
CA PRO A 85 -10.39 5.93 7.77
C PRO A 85 -10.42 6.77 6.47
N GLY A 86 -11.21 6.33 5.48
CA GLY A 86 -11.42 7.01 4.20
C GLY A 86 -11.10 6.15 2.97
N THR A 87 -11.06 6.77 1.80
CA THR A 87 -10.72 6.10 0.53
C THR A 87 -9.22 6.17 0.28
N HIS A 88 -8.56 5.04 0.07
CA HIS A 88 -7.13 4.93 -0.23
C HIS A 88 -6.92 4.53 -1.68
N THR A 89 -5.94 5.14 -2.30
CA THR A 89 -5.28 4.64 -3.51
C THR A 89 -4.05 3.86 -3.09
N ILE A 90 -4.13 2.54 -3.18
CA ILE A 90 -3.04 1.62 -2.93
C ILE A 90 -2.22 1.47 -4.20
N THR A 91 -0.92 1.66 -4.10
CA THR A 91 0.02 1.56 -5.22
C THR A 91 1.05 0.48 -4.92
N LEU A 92 1.13 -0.52 -5.79
CA LEU A 92 2.25 -1.47 -5.84
C LEU A 92 3.27 -0.93 -6.84
N THR A 93 4.48 -0.69 -6.36
CA THR A 93 5.64 -0.30 -7.15
C THR A 93 6.61 -1.45 -7.24
N ALA A 94 6.97 -1.83 -8.46
CA ALA A 94 7.96 -2.86 -8.74
C ALA A 94 9.18 -2.24 -9.44
N THR A 95 10.37 -2.52 -8.94
CA THR A 95 11.64 -2.04 -9.51
C THR A 95 12.53 -3.22 -9.89
N ALA A 96 12.80 -3.39 -11.18
CA ALA A 96 13.67 -4.44 -11.68
C ALA A 96 15.15 -4.06 -11.51
N SER A 97 16.03 -5.07 -11.56
CA SER A 97 17.48 -4.91 -11.35
C SER A 97 18.18 -4.06 -12.43
N ASP A 98 17.56 -3.93 -13.60
CA ASP A 98 18.01 -3.06 -14.69
C ASP A 98 17.52 -1.60 -14.54
N GLY A 99 16.84 -1.28 -13.43
CA GLY A 99 16.31 0.04 -13.14
C GLY A 99 14.93 0.31 -13.75
N GLN A 100 14.32 -0.65 -14.47
CA GLN A 100 12.95 -0.48 -14.92
C GLN A 100 11.97 -0.46 -13.75
N GLN A 101 11.04 0.48 -13.76
CA GLN A 101 10.02 0.60 -12.73
C GLN A 101 8.62 0.63 -13.33
N LYS A 102 7.69 -0.11 -12.73
CA LYS A 102 6.26 -0.04 -13.06
C LYS A 102 5.41 -0.06 -11.81
N GLN A 103 4.20 0.48 -11.95
CA GLN A 103 3.26 0.61 -10.85
C GLN A 103 1.85 0.23 -11.27
N VAL A 104 1.09 -0.36 -10.35
CA VAL A 104 -0.35 -0.61 -10.48
C VAL A 104 -1.06 -0.08 -9.25
N ARG A 105 -2.29 0.40 -9.44
CA ARG A 105 -3.11 0.97 -8.38
C ARG A 105 -4.43 0.23 -8.18
N ARG A 106 -4.92 0.27 -6.95
CA ARG A 106 -6.25 -0.17 -6.51
C ARG A 106 -6.84 0.84 -5.56
N GLN A 107 -8.14 1.08 -5.66
CA GLN A 107 -8.87 1.87 -4.70
C GLN A 107 -9.48 0.96 -3.64
N ILE A 108 -9.36 1.32 -2.35
CA ILE A 108 -10.08 0.66 -1.25
C ILE A 108 -10.70 1.70 -0.33
N THR A 109 -11.70 1.31 0.44
CA THR A 109 -12.38 2.17 1.40
C THR A 109 -12.28 1.58 2.80
N ILE A 110 -11.80 2.38 3.75
CA ILE A 110 -11.72 2.03 5.17
C ILE A 110 -12.84 2.76 5.92
N ARG A 111 -13.77 1.99 6.48
CA ARG A 111 -14.89 2.50 7.29
C ARG A 111 -14.42 2.75 8.72
N PRO A 112 -14.68 3.93 9.31
CA PRO A 112 -14.28 4.21 10.68
C PRO A 112 -14.95 3.25 11.66
N ALA A 113 -14.24 2.91 12.74
CA ALA A 113 -14.83 2.16 13.84
C ALA A 113 -16.00 2.97 14.45
N PRO A 114 -17.09 2.30 14.89
CA PRO A 114 -18.19 2.99 15.53
C PRO A 114 -17.73 3.67 16.83
N THR A 115 -17.61 5.00 16.80
CA THR A 115 -17.34 5.83 17.97
C THR A 115 -18.63 5.96 18.78
N GLY A 116 -18.80 5.18 19.86
CA GLY A 116 -20.05 5.29 20.63
C GLY A 116 -20.26 4.45 21.89
N VAL A 117 -19.31 3.62 22.34
CA VAL A 117 -19.51 2.87 23.59
C VAL A 117 -18.88 3.63 24.76
N THR A 118 -19.58 4.62 25.29
CA THR A 118 -19.29 5.13 26.63
C THR A 118 -19.97 4.20 27.63
N VAL A 119 -19.21 3.28 28.24
CA VAL A 119 -19.66 2.59 29.45
C VAL A 119 -19.66 3.62 30.57
N VAL A 120 -20.79 4.29 30.79
CA VAL A 120 -20.97 5.06 32.02
C VAL A 120 -21.21 4.03 33.12
N ILE A 121 -20.15 3.72 33.88
CA ILE A 121 -20.32 3.11 35.20
C ILE A 121 -20.94 4.22 36.06
N THR A 122 -22.26 4.35 36.04
CA THR A 122 -22.95 5.13 37.06
C THR A 122 -22.74 4.38 38.36
N PHE A 123 -21.76 4.83 39.14
CA PHE A 123 -21.73 4.49 40.56
C PHE A 123 -23.13 4.78 41.11
N PRO A 124 -23.72 3.90 41.93
CA PRO A 124 -24.95 4.26 42.63
C PRO A 124 -24.67 5.59 43.34
N PRO A 125 -25.61 6.56 43.31
CA PRO A 125 -25.44 7.82 44.03
C PRO A 125 -24.96 7.52 45.45
N ALA A 126 -23.88 8.20 45.87
CA ALA A 126 -23.36 8.09 47.22
C ALA A 126 -24.52 8.31 48.19
N GLY A 127 -24.98 7.24 48.83
CA GLY A 127 -26.21 7.30 49.65
C GLY A 127 -27.03 6.03 49.74
N THR A 128 -26.76 4.98 48.95
CA THR A 128 -27.37 3.67 49.24
C THR A 128 -26.77 3.09 50.52
N ARG A 129 -27.33 3.50 51.67
CA ARG A 129 -27.24 2.72 52.90
C ARG A 129 -27.91 1.39 52.59
N ILE A 130 -27.13 0.33 52.39
CA ILE A 130 -27.63 -1.01 52.67
C ILE A 130 -28.03 -0.97 54.15
N LYS A 131 -29.33 -0.82 54.43
CA LYS A 131 -29.83 -1.10 55.76
C LYS A 131 -29.59 -2.59 55.94
N SER A 132 -28.70 -2.94 56.86
CA SER A 132 -28.55 -4.28 57.37
C SER A 132 -29.93 -4.76 57.83
N TYR A 133 -30.63 -5.52 56.99
CA TYR A 133 -31.75 -6.33 57.45
C TYR A 133 -31.16 -7.62 58.01
N ASP A 134 -30.53 -7.49 59.18
CA ASP A 134 -30.38 -8.60 60.09
C ASP A 134 -31.70 -8.68 60.89
N LEU A 135 -32.71 -9.29 60.26
CA LEU A 135 -33.71 -10.08 61.01
C LEU A 135 -33.10 -11.50 60.97
N ILE A 136 -32.99 -12.29 62.03
CA ILE A 136 -34.01 -12.65 63.02
C ILE A 136 -33.34 -13.30 64.27
N ARG A 137 -33.92 -13.02 65.45
CA ARG A 137 -33.85 -13.71 66.77
C ARG A 137 -32.78 -13.30 67.78
#